data_AF-A0A836QQG8-F1
#
_entry.id   AF-A0A836QQG8-F1
#
_cell.length_a   1.000
_cell.length_b   1.000
_cell.length_c   1.000
_cell.angle_alpha   90.00
_cell.angle_beta   90.00
_cell.angle_gamma   90.00
#
_symmetry.space_group_name_H-M   'P 1'
#
loop_
_entity.id
_entity.type
_entity.pdbx_description
1 polymer ?
#
loop_
_entity_poly.entity_id
_entity_poly.type
_entity_poly.pdbx_seq_one_letter_code
_entity_poly.pdbx_strand_id
1 'polypeptide(L)'
;VCANFARWPREELMNQLRSAGIACGALNEVEELVRHPQLETIGYDAPSGSITVIAPPVEFTDGVRRYRPVPALGEHSDAIRLEFEEIMA
;
A
#
# COMPACT_ATOMS: atom_id res chain seq x y z
N VAL A 1 2.20 -29.18 19.42
CA VAL A 1 2.52 -28.33 18.25
C VAL A 1 3.49 -27.22 18.62
N CYS A 2 3.16 -26.28 19.51
CA CYS A 2 4.04 -25.15 19.86
C CYS A 2 5.47 -25.56 20.30
N ALA A 3 5.60 -26.56 21.16
CA ALA A 3 6.91 -27.04 21.64
C ALA A 3 7.81 -27.64 20.55
N ASN A 4 7.25 -28.05 19.40
CA ASN A 4 8.04 -28.51 18.25
C ASN A 4 8.52 -27.32 17.40
N PHE A 5 7.68 -26.29 17.24
CA PHE A 5 8.01 -25.09 16.46
C PHE A 5 9.02 -24.20 17.21
N ALA A 6 8.92 -24.11 18.54
CA ALA A 6 9.79 -23.30 19.39
C ALA A 6 11.29 -23.72 19.38
N ARG A 7 11.62 -24.87 18.79
CA ARG A 7 13.00 -25.39 18.68
C ARG A 7 13.75 -24.84 17.47
N TRP A 8 13.06 -24.17 16.56
CA TRP A 8 13.63 -23.71 15.30
C TRP A 8 13.69 -22.18 15.26
N PRO A 9 14.78 -21.60 14.73
CA PRO A 9 14.77 -20.21 14.29
C PRO A 9 13.69 -19.99 13.22
N ARG A 10 13.02 -18.83 13.27
CA ARG A 10 11.91 -18.48 12.36
C ARG A 10 12.28 -18.67 10.88
N GLU A 11 13.43 -18.16 10.47
CA GLU A 11 13.88 -18.19 9.08
C GLU A 11 14.12 -19.63 8.58
N GLU A 12 14.81 -20.44 9.38
CA GLU A 12 15.07 -21.85 9.06
C GLU A 12 13.78 -22.65 8.94
N LEU A 13 12.85 -22.46 9.88
CA LEU A 13 11.56 -23.15 9.85
C LEU A 13 10.72 -22.75 8.63
N MET A 14 10.67 -21.46 8.30
CA MET A 14 9.96 -20.99 7.11
C MET A 14 10.54 -21.58 5.82
N ASN A 15 11.86 -21.73 5.72
CA ASN A 15 12.51 -22.35 4.57
C ASN A 15 12.20 -23.84 4.46
N GLN A 16 12.18 -24.56 5.58
CA GLN A 16 11.79 -25.97 5.63
C GLN A 16 10.32 -26.17 5.21
N LEU A 17 9.41 -25.38 5.77
CA LEU A 17 7.98 -25.46 5.45
C LEU A 17 7.71 -25.15 3.97
N ARG A 18 8.35 -24.12 3.42
CA ARG A 18 8.27 -23.80 1.98
C ARG A 18 8.81 -24.93 1.10
N SER A 19 9.96 -25.51 1.46
CA SER A 19 10.56 -26.62 0.70
C SER A 19 9.69 -27.87 0.72
N ALA A 20 8.93 -28.07 1.81
CA ALA A 20 7.95 -29.14 1.93
C ALA A 20 6.60 -28.85 1.23
N GLY A 21 6.43 -27.68 0.60
CA GLY A 21 5.17 -27.26 -0.04
C GLY A 21 4.04 -26.97 0.95
N ILE A 22 4.38 -26.68 2.22
CA ILE A 22 3.40 -26.38 3.26
C ILE A 22 3.10 -24.89 3.25
N ALA A 23 1.81 -24.55 3.15
CA ALA A 23 1.37 -23.16 3.25
C ALA A 23 1.64 -22.62 4.66
N CYS A 24 2.53 -21.64 4.75
CA CYS A 24 2.87 -20.96 5.99
C CYS A 24 3.21 -19.49 5.71
N GLY A 25 2.88 -18.61 6.67
CA GLY A 25 3.24 -17.20 6.66
C GLY A 25 3.98 -16.85 7.94
N ALA A 26 4.89 -15.89 7.84
CA ALA A 26 5.52 -15.34 9.01
C ALA A 26 4.69 -14.17 9.54
N LEU A 27 4.59 -14.05 10.87
CA LEU A 27 4.13 -12.83 11.49
C LEU A 27 5.25 -11.79 11.33
N ASN A 28 4.91 -10.63 10.79
CA ASN A 28 5.84 -9.53 10.53
C ASN A 28 5.47 -8.34 11.43
N GLU A 29 6.50 -7.62 11.90
CA GLU A 29 6.33 -6.31 12.50
C GLU A 29 6.12 -5.23 11.44
N VAL A 30 5.68 -4.03 11.84
CA VAL A 30 5.39 -2.92 10.91
C VAL A 30 6.63 -2.56 10.06
N GLU A 31 7.81 -2.50 10.67
CA GLU A 31 9.06 -2.22 9.96
C GLU A 31 9.38 -3.30 8.90
N GLU A 32 9.12 -4.56 9.23
CA GLU A 32 9.33 -5.69 8.30
C GLU A 32 8.31 -5.66 7.16
N LEU A 33 7.08 -5.24 7.44
CA LEU A 33 6.05 -5.03 6.41
C LEU A 33 6.46 -3.94 5.42
N VAL A 34 6.98 -2.80 5.92
CA VAL A 34 7.42 -1.67 5.07
C VAL A 34 8.55 -2.08 4.12
N ARG A 35 9.42 -3.02 4.53
CA ARG A 35 10.53 -3.55 3.72
C ARG A 35 10.16 -4.80 2.92
N HIS A 36 8.91 -5.24 2.98
CA HIS A 36 8.51 -6.50 2.39
C HIS A 36 8.58 -6.42 0.85
N PRO A 37 9.17 -7.42 0.15
CA PRO A 37 9.38 -7.36 -1.29
C PRO A 37 8.10 -7.34 -2.12
N GLN A 38 6.96 -7.74 -1.53
CA GLN A 38 5.64 -7.66 -2.17
C GLN A 38 4.91 -6.34 -1.88
N LEU A 39 5.42 -5.50 -0.97
CA LEU A 39 4.77 -4.22 -0.69
C LEU A 39 5.21 -3.20 -1.73
N GLU A 40 4.25 -2.74 -2.53
CA GLU A 40 4.46 -1.62 -3.43
C GLU A 40 3.98 -0.31 -2.80
N THR A 41 4.72 0.76 -3.09
CA THR A 41 4.39 2.11 -2.61
C THR A 41 4.42 3.09 -3.77
N ILE A 42 3.64 4.17 -3.63
CA ILE A 42 3.57 5.26 -4.59
C ILE A 42 3.80 6.60 -3.89
N GLY A 43 4.41 7.54 -4.62
CA GLY A 43 4.65 8.90 -4.15
C GLY A 43 3.52 9.85 -4.59
N TYR A 44 3.16 10.77 -3.71
CA TYR A 44 2.29 11.90 -4.02
C TYR A 44 2.98 13.20 -3.63
N ASP A 45 2.83 14.23 -4.46
CA ASP A 45 3.11 15.59 -4.04
C ASP A 45 1.91 16.13 -3.27
N ALA A 46 2.15 16.58 -2.04
CA ALA A 46 1.15 17.19 -1.19
C ALA A 46 1.59 18.61 -0.78
N PRO A 47 0.66 19.46 -0.31
CA PRO A 47 0.99 20.82 0.12
C PRO A 47 2.05 20.89 1.24
N SER A 48 2.14 19.82 2.05
CA SER A 48 3.13 19.65 3.12
C SER A 48 4.45 19.05 2.64
N GLY A 49 4.63 18.81 1.34
CA GLY A 49 5.77 18.10 0.75
C GLY A 49 5.39 16.73 0.20
N SER A 50 6.34 16.06 -0.46
CA SER A 50 6.13 14.73 -1.03
C SER A 50 5.93 13.68 0.06
N ILE A 51 4.93 12.83 -0.11
CA ILE A 51 4.58 11.73 0.79
C ILE A 51 4.60 10.40 0.05
N THR A 52 4.87 9.31 0.78
CA THR A 52 4.82 7.94 0.27
C THR A 52 3.67 7.19 0.92
N VAL A 53 2.86 6.50 0.13
CA VAL A 53 1.72 5.71 0.60
C VAL A 53 1.71 4.32 -0.01
N ILE A 54 0.98 3.39 0.61
CA ILE A 54 0.77 2.04 0.06
C ILE A 54 0.02 2.15 -1.27
N ALA A 55 0.51 1.48 -2.30
CA ALA A 55 -0.13 1.45 -3.60
C ALA A 55 -1.50 0.74 -3.51
N PRO A 56 -2.52 1.17 -4.28
CA PRO A 56 -3.76 0.41 -4.39
C PRO A 56 -3.49 -1.03 -4.85
N PRO A 57 -4.18 -2.04 -4.30
CA PRO A 57 -3.87 -3.45 -4.58
C PRO A 57 -4.37 -3.93 -5.95
N VAL A 58 -5.10 -3.08 -6.67
CA VAL A 58 -5.71 -3.44 -7.95
C VAL A 58 -4.70 -3.25 -9.07
N GLU A 59 -4.37 -4.35 -9.73
CA GLU A 59 -3.63 -4.35 -10.99
C GLU A 59 -4.60 -4.24 -12.17
N PHE A 60 -4.30 -3.35 -13.11
CA PHE A 60 -5.12 -3.14 -14.30
C PHE A 60 -4.40 -3.63 -15.56
N THR A 61 -5.13 -4.34 -16.42
CA THR A 61 -4.60 -4.90 -17.68
C THR A 61 -4.35 -3.84 -18.76
N ASP A 62 -4.95 -2.66 -18.62
CA ASP A 62 -4.84 -1.53 -19.56
C ASP A 62 -3.71 -0.53 -19.18
N GLY A 63 -2.92 -0.85 -18.14
CA GLY A 63 -1.69 -0.14 -17.80
C GLY A 63 -1.71 0.60 -16.46
N VAL A 64 -0.57 1.23 -16.16
CA VAL A 64 -0.31 1.85 -14.87
C VAL A 64 -1.16 3.10 -14.65
N ARG A 65 -1.77 3.22 -13.47
CA ARG A 65 -2.52 4.40 -13.05
C ARG A 65 -1.59 5.55 -12.70
N ARG A 66 -1.86 6.73 -13.26
CA ARG A 66 -1.17 7.98 -12.89
C ARG A 66 -1.99 8.71 -11.85
N TYR A 67 -1.36 8.99 -10.72
CA TYR A 67 -1.98 9.73 -9.64
C TYR A 67 -1.58 11.20 -9.69
N ARG A 68 -2.54 12.08 -9.42
CA ARG A 68 -2.32 13.54 -9.38
C ARG A 68 -1.92 13.98 -7.97
N PRO A 69 -1.31 15.17 -7.82
CA PRO A 69 -1.02 15.76 -6.51
C PRO A 69 -2.26 15.85 -5.61
N VAL A 70 -2.01 15.87 -4.31
CA VAL A 70 -3.04 16.12 -3.30
C VAL A 70 -3.37 17.62 -3.31
N PRO A 71 -4.65 18.02 -3.42
CA PRO A 71 -5.01 19.43 -3.44
C PRO A 71 -4.75 20.11 -2.10
N ALA A 72 -4.39 21.38 -2.15
CA ALA A 72 -4.39 22.24 -0.98
C ALA A 72 -5.81 22.48 -0.46
N LEU A 73 -5.90 22.90 0.81
CA LEU A 73 -7.17 23.28 1.41
C LEU A 73 -7.79 24.41 0.59
N GLY A 74 -8.93 24.11 -0.02
CA GLY A 74 -9.72 25.06 -0.79
C GLY A 74 -9.32 25.24 -2.25
N GLU A 75 -8.30 24.54 -2.76
CA GLU A 75 -7.73 24.72 -4.12
C GLU A 75 -8.77 24.69 -5.25
N HIS A 76 -9.78 23.83 -5.13
CA HIS A 76 -10.82 23.66 -6.15
C HIS A 76 -12.17 24.30 -5.78
N SER A 77 -12.26 25.06 -4.67
CA SER A 77 -13.56 25.50 -4.13
C SER A 77 -14.35 26.38 -5.09
N ASP A 78 -13.69 27.36 -5.70
CA ASP A 78 -14.37 28.34 -6.56
C ASP A 78 -14.78 27.70 -7.90
N ALA A 79 -13.90 26.86 -8.48
CA ALA A 79 -14.21 26.09 -9.67
C ALA A 79 -15.44 25.21 -9.47
N ILE A 80 -15.50 24.48 -8.35
CA ILE A 80 -16.65 23.63 -8.02
C ILE A 80 -17.92 24.47 -7.86
N ARG A 81 -17.89 25.63 -7.19
CA ARG A 81 -19.11 26.45 -7.05
C ARG A 81 -19.66 26.90 -8.40
N LEU A 82 -18.79 27.36 -9.30
CA LEU A 82 -19.18 27.78 -10.65
C LEU A 82 -19.82 26.64 -11.46
N GLU A 83 -19.30 25.41 -11.36
CA GLU A 83 -19.86 24.24 -12.06
C GLU A 83 -21.34 23.96 -11.72
N PHE A 84 -21.79 24.32 -10.52
CA PHE A 84 -23.16 24.07 -10.06
C PHE A 84 -24.09 25.29 -10.13
N GLU A 85 -23.57 26.50 -10.38
CA GLU A 85 -24.39 27.70 -10.60
C GLU A 85 -25.17 27.61 -11.94
N GLU A 86 -24.57 27.01 -12.99
CA GLU A 86 -25.23 26.83 -14.30
C GLU A 86 -26.37 25.79 -14.29
N ILE A 87 -26.41 24.88 -13.31
CA ILE A 87 -27.50 23.88 -13.19
C ILE A 87 -28.75 24.49 -12.53
N MET A 88 -28.59 25.63 -11.84
CA MET A 88 -29.65 26.30 -11.08
C MET A 88 -30.23 27.54 -11.78
N ALA A 89 -29.72 27.89 -12.97
CA ALA A 89 -30.20 28.99 -13.82
C ALA A 89 -31.07 28.45 -14.97
#